data_AF-A0A843F8C9-F1
#
_entry.id   AF-A0A843F8C9-F1
#
_cell.length_a   1.000
_cell.length_b   1.000
_cell.length_c   1.000
_cell.angle_alpha   90.00
_cell.angle_beta   90.00
_cell.angle_gamma   90.00
#
_symmetry.space_group_name_H-M   'P 1'
#
loop_
_entity.id
_entity.type
_entity.pdbx_description
1 polymer ?
#
loop_
_entity_poly.entity_id
_entity_poly.type
_entity_poly.pdbx_seq_one_letter_code
_entity_poly.pdbx_strand_id
1 'polypeptide(L)'
;MQKNVVILDIDYVTYEGKPVIRLFSKEGDKNIVLIDDTFEPYLYVVSDDIEECMQEIQDNIDVIRVEKVTKKDFQIPMDFIKVTFKHPQELAKNRDALRDLETVIQIREFDIPFYRRYLMDRDVIPMTEVVAVGEEMDSFLDLDSAKQDLEIIKLTEKLERVPEYPQEFRILSFDLEVRNPHGMPDSAEDEIIMIGVASNFGVNQVISTKTNSKDRDDFVNQVGSEKEMIEEFVKIIKDNNVDIIVGYNSDNFDFPYLKDRAKILDVDLDIGMDESAVKFIRRGYANAASFKGLIHVDLYLVMRRYMTLDRYTLERVYYELFGEEKIDVPGERIWQFWDNGGEELDNLFDYSLDDVVSTLKIAEQTLPLNLELTRIIGQPLFDVSRMATGQQAEWFLVKQAYFDDEVVPNKQGSNFADRASAEDNEGGYVKEPEKGLHENLVQFDFRSLYPSIIISKNISPDVMTLGDIENEEDYNISPEHGIKFKKSPQGFIPSVIDKILQERFRIKREMKASTDPQEKIALNVQQQAIKRLANTMYGIYGFPRFRWYSFECAKAITSWGRQYIKSSIKKAEEYGFYTIYADTDGFYAKYRKE
;
A
#
# COMPACT_ATOMS: atom_id res chain seq x y z
N MET A 1 -32.72 0.30 5.78
CA MET A 1 -31.99 0.24 7.07
C MET A 1 -30.77 1.14 6.98
N GLN A 2 -30.27 1.64 8.11
CA GLN A 2 -29.04 2.44 8.19
C GLN A 2 -28.08 1.75 9.16
N LYS A 3 -26.80 1.64 8.79
CA LYS A 3 -25.74 0.97 9.54
C LYS A 3 -24.47 1.81 9.52
N ASN A 4 -23.69 1.79 10.60
CA ASN A 4 -22.35 2.37 10.63
C ASN A 4 -21.34 1.23 10.54
N VAL A 5 -20.59 1.17 9.44
CA VAL A 5 -19.73 0.02 9.15
C VAL A 5 -18.31 0.44 8.82
N VAL A 6 -17.34 -0.36 9.26
CA VAL A 6 -15.93 -0.21 8.88
C VAL A 6 -15.66 -1.03 7.62
N ILE A 7 -15.17 -0.39 6.55
CA ILE A 7 -14.84 -1.06 5.29
C ILE A 7 -13.50 -1.78 5.42
N LEU A 8 -13.47 -3.10 5.31
CA LEU A 8 -12.26 -3.92 5.41
C LEU A 8 -11.65 -4.22 4.04
N ASP A 9 -12.48 -4.71 3.12
CA ASP A 9 -12.03 -5.18 1.80
C ASP A 9 -13.08 -4.86 0.72
N ILE A 10 -12.68 -4.93 -0.53
CA ILE A 10 -13.53 -4.64 -1.69
C ILE A 10 -13.21 -5.58 -2.84
N ASP A 11 -14.26 -6.06 -3.52
CA ASP A 11 -14.12 -6.62 -4.85
C ASP A 11 -15.32 -6.32 -5.75
N TYR A 12 -15.36 -6.98 -6.90
CA TYR A 12 -16.54 -7.02 -7.73
C TYR A 12 -16.76 -8.42 -8.30
N VAL A 13 -18.02 -8.74 -8.54
CA VAL A 13 -18.48 -9.97 -9.18
C VAL A 13 -19.37 -9.63 -10.36
N THR A 14 -19.63 -10.61 -11.24
CA THR A 14 -20.61 -10.46 -12.32
C THR A 14 -21.94 -11.07 -11.89
N TYR A 15 -23.00 -10.28 -11.87
CA TYR A 15 -24.37 -10.73 -11.61
C TYR A 15 -25.30 -10.20 -12.70
N GLU A 16 -26.08 -11.10 -13.31
CA GLU A 16 -26.99 -10.79 -14.44
C GLU A 16 -26.32 -9.98 -15.58
N GLY A 17 -25.04 -10.26 -15.85
CA GLY A 17 -24.26 -9.59 -16.89
C GLY A 17 -23.84 -8.15 -16.56
N LYS A 18 -23.96 -7.73 -15.30
CA LYS A 18 -23.47 -6.45 -14.79
C LYS A 18 -22.37 -6.65 -13.73
N PRO A 19 -21.42 -5.72 -13.61
CA PRO A 19 -20.50 -5.73 -12.48
C PRO A 19 -21.23 -5.27 -11.22
N VAL A 20 -21.03 -5.98 -10.11
CA VAL A 20 -21.58 -5.64 -8.80
C VAL A 20 -20.44 -5.56 -7.81
N ILE A 21 -20.32 -4.43 -7.13
CA ILE A 21 -19.31 -4.20 -6.09
C ILE A 21 -19.77 -4.89 -4.81
N ARG A 22 -18.83 -5.59 -4.16
CA ARG A 22 -19.01 -6.09 -2.80
C ARG A 22 -18.01 -5.37 -1.89
N LEU A 23 -18.50 -4.79 -0.81
CA LEU A 23 -17.67 -4.25 0.26
C LEU A 23 -17.81 -5.16 1.47
N PHE A 24 -16.70 -5.75 1.90
CA PHE A 24 -16.63 -6.53 3.12
C PHE A 24 -16.40 -5.58 4.27
N SER A 25 -17.26 -5.63 5.27
CA SER A 25 -17.32 -4.64 6.33
C SER A 25 -17.81 -5.24 7.64
N LYS A 26 -17.77 -4.44 8.71
CA LYS A 26 -18.25 -4.85 10.03
C LYS A 26 -18.90 -3.71 10.80
N GLU A 27 -19.87 -4.05 11.64
CA GLU A 27 -20.45 -3.20 12.68
C GLU A 27 -20.24 -3.89 14.03
N GLY A 28 -19.30 -3.40 14.84
CA GLY A 28 -18.87 -4.13 16.04
C GLY A 28 -18.31 -5.50 15.67
N ASP A 29 -18.91 -6.58 16.17
CA ASP A 29 -18.51 -7.96 15.87
C ASP A 29 -19.31 -8.60 14.72
N LYS A 30 -20.29 -7.88 14.14
CA LYS A 30 -21.13 -8.43 13.08
C LYS A 30 -20.51 -8.15 11.71
N ASN A 31 -20.29 -9.21 10.94
CA ASN A 31 -19.85 -9.12 9.55
C ASN A 31 -21.00 -8.68 8.64
N ILE A 32 -20.70 -7.76 7.73
CA ILE A 32 -21.67 -7.16 6.82
C ILE A 32 -21.05 -7.07 5.42
N VAL A 33 -21.74 -7.60 4.41
CA VAL A 33 -21.36 -7.44 3.01
C VAL A 33 -22.32 -6.45 2.36
N LEU A 34 -21.80 -5.29 1.95
CA LEU A 34 -22.56 -4.30 1.21
C LEU A 34 -22.48 -4.59 -0.29
N ILE A 35 -23.61 -4.50 -0.97
CA ILE A 35 -23.76 -4.77 -2.40
C ILE A 35 -24.13 -3.47 -3.12
N ASP A 36 -23.35 -3.09 -4.14
CA ASP A 36 -23.65 -1.95 -5.03
C ASP A 36 -23.60 -2.38 -6.50
N ASP A 37 -24.76 -2.41 -7.15
CA ASP A 37 -24.94 -2.75 -8.57
C ASP A 37 -25.14 -1.52 -9.47
N THR A 38 -24.91 -0.32 -8.94
CA THR A 38 -25.17 0.96 -9.62
C THR A 38 -23.92 1.62 -10.20
N PHE A 39 -22.74 1.07 -9.95
CA PHE A 39 -21.48 1.63 -10.45
C PHE A 39 -21.12 1.12 -11.85
N GLU A 40 -20.85 2.02 -12.78
CA GLU A 40 -20.56 1.71 -14.17
C GLU A 40 -19.10 2.01 -14.52
N PRO A 41 -18.40 1.12 -15.24
CA PRO A 41 -17.03 1.36 -15.69
C PRO A 41 -16.99 2.38 -16.83
N TYR A 42 -15.99 3.26 -16.81
CA TYR A 42 -15.80 4.25 -17.86
C TYR A 42 -14.33 4.64 -18.05
N LEU A 43 -14.05 5.30 -19.18
CA LEU A 43 -12.79 5.96 -19.50
C LEU A 43 -13.06 7.32 -20.15
N TYR A 44 -12.02 8.12 -20.35
CA TYR A 44 -12.11 9.39 -21.10
C TYR A 44 -11.42 9.28 -22.45
N VAL A 45 -11.94 10.01 -23.43
CA VAL A 45 -11.42 10.13 -24.79
C VAL A 45 -11.16 11.61 -25.09
N VAL A 46 -10.02 11.87 -25.72
CA VAL A 46 -9.57 13.18 -26.21
C VAL A 46 -9.76 13.20 -27.73
N SER A 47 -10.37 14.26 -28.24
CA SER A 47 -10.60 14.49 -29.67
C SER A 47 -10.58 15.99 -29.98
N ASP A 48 -10.20 16.35 -31.21
CA ASP A 48 -10.29 17.73 -31.73
C ASP A 48 -11.74 18.07 -32.14
N ASP A 49 -12.52 17.09 -32.60
CA ASP A 49 -13.95 17.22 -32.91
C ASP A 49 -14.77 16.27 -32.04
N ILE A 50 -15.26 16.81 -30.92
CA ILE A 50 -15.98 16.05 -29.91
C ILE A 50 -17.29 15.47 -30.46
N GLU A 51 -18.03 16.22 -31.27
CA GLU A 51 -19.35 15.78 -31.73
C GLU A 51 -19.22 14.65 -32.76
N GLU A 52 -18.28 14.79 -33.70
CA GLU A 52 -17.99 13.73 -34.67
C GLU A 52 -17.46 12.47 -33.98
N CYS A 53 -16.54 12.63 -33.01
CA CYS A 53 -15.99 11.50 -32.26
C CYS A 53 -17.06 10.78 -31.42
N MET A 54 -17.95 11.52 -30.77
CA MET A 54 -19.06 10.93 -30.02
C MET A 54 -19.96 10.07 -30.93
N GLN A 55 -20.24 10.53 -32.15
CA GLN A 55 -21.02 9.77 -33.14
C GLN A 55 -20.26 8.53 -33.62
N GLU A 56 -18.97 8.67 -33.96
CA GLU A 56 -18.12 7.54 -34.39
C GLU A 56 -18.05 6.45 -33.31
N ILE A 57 -17.91 6.83 -32.03
CA ILE A 57 -17.92 5.88 -30.91
C ILE A 57 -19.27 5.15 -30.82
N GLN A 58 -20.39 5.87 -30.93
CA GLN A 58 -21.74 5.26 -30.86
C GLN A 58 -22.02 4.29 -32.01
N ASP A 59 -21.48 4.57 -33.20
CA ASP A 59 -21.71 3.75 -34.39
C ASP A 59 -20.83 2.48 -34.43
N ASN A 60 -19.64 2.53 -33.80
CA ASN A 60 -18.63 1.47 -33.95
C ASN A 60 -18.37 0.65 -32.68
N ILE A 61 -18.68 1.16 -31.48
CA ILE A 61 -18.32 0.54 -30.22
C ILE A 61 -19.57 0.30 -29.36
N ASP A 62 -19.72 -0.91 -28.81
CA ASP A 62 -20.82 -1.24 -27.89
C ASP A 62 -20.61 -0.58 -26.53
N VAL A 63 -21.32 0.52 -26.30
CA VAL A 63 -21.21 1.39 -25.12
C VAL A 63 -22.59 1.70 -24.57
N ILE A 64 -22.68 1.94 -23.26
CA ILE A 64 -23.95 2.34 -22.61
C ILE A 64 -24.23 3.81 -22.85
N ARG A 65 -23.21 4.65 -22.70
CA ARG A 65 -23.36 6.10 -22.72
C ARG A 65 -22.06 6.75 -23.17
N VAL A 66 -22.22 7.79 -23.99
CA VAL A 66 -21.15 8.65 -24.47
C VAL A 66 -21.59 10.08 -24.16
N GLU A 67 -20.81 10.78 -23.35
CA GLU A 67 -21.18 12.12 -22.86
C GLU A 67 -19.97 13.06 -22.90
N LYS A 68 -20.21 14.32 -23.29
CA LYS A 68 -19.23 15.38 -23.17
C LYS A 68 -19.10 15.82 -21.71
N VAL A 69 -17.88 15.92 -21.21
CA VAL A 69 -17.57 16.42 -19.86
C VAL A 69 -16.43 17.43 -19.93
N THR A 70 -16.48 18.48 -19.13
CA THR A 70 -15.34 19.41 -18.99
C THR A 70 -14.55 19.02 -17.75
N LYS A 71 -13.24 18.79 -17.90
CA LYS A 71 -12.30 18.47 -16.81
C LYS A 71 -11.00 19.22 -17.01
N LYS A 72 -10.06 19.12 -16.07
CA LYS A 72 -8.72 19.65 -16.24
C LYS A 72 -7.80 18.60 -16.86
N ASP A 73 -7.02 18.98 -17.86
CA ASP A 73 -5.75 18.31 -18.19
C ASP A 73 -4.65 19.27 -17.76
N PHE A 74 -3.84 18.91 -16.76
CA PHE A 74 -2.73 19.74 -16.34
C PHE A 74 -3.16 21.19 -16.01
N GLN A 75 -4.20 21.29 -15.17
CA GLN A 75 -4.90 22.51 -14.77
C GLN A 75 -5.65 23.29 -15.85
N ILE A 76 -5.57 22.90 -17.11
CA ILE A 76 -6.26 23.57 -18.21
C ILE A 76 -7.63 22.91 -18.37
N PRO A 77 -8.74 23.66 -18.20
CA PRO A 77 -10.06 23.13 -18.53
C PRO A 77 -10.12 22.75 -20.01
N MET A 78 -10.46 21.49 -20.26
CA MET A 78 -10.59 20.89 -21.58
C MET A 78 -11.84 20.02 -21.59
N ASP A 79 -12.47 19.94 -22.75
CA ASP A 79 -13.58 19.04 -22.96
C ASP A 79 -13.08 17.63 -23.32
N PHE A 80 -13.66 16.62 -22.69
CA PHE A 80 -13.41 15.20 -22.91
C PHE A 80 -14.72 14.49 -23.24
N ILE A 81 -14.60 13.32 -23.86
CA ILE A 81 -15.72 12.40 -24.01
C ILE A 81 -15.60 11.30 -22.97
N LYS A 82 -16.56 11.19 -22.06
CA LYS A 82 -16.66 10.08 -21.12
C LYS A 82 -17.44 8.95 -21.76
N VAL A 83 -16.79 7.80 -21.90
CA VAL A 83 -17.36 6.59 -22.51
C VAL A 83 -17.62 5.58 -21.41
N THR A 84 -18.89 5.23 -21.21
CA THR A 84 -19.35 4.29 -20.17
C THR A 84 -19.71 2.95 -20.78
N PHE A 85 -19.24 1.86 -20.18
CA PHE A 85 -19.45 0.50 -20.65
C PHE A 85 -20.34 -0.30 -19.70
N LYS A 86 -20.88 -1.40 -20.21
CA LYS A 86 -21.68 -2.34 -19.41
C LYS A 86 -20.86 -3.12 -18.39
N HIS A 87 -19.59 -3.40 -18.69
CA HIS A 87 -18.77 -4.28 -17.86
C HIS A 87 -17.28 -3.91 -17.98
N PRO A 88 -16.45 -4.04 -16.92
CA PRO A 88 -15.02 -3.70 -16.99
C PRO A 88 -14.26 -4.48 -18.06
N GLN A 89 -14.67 -5.73 -18.31
CA GLN A 89 -14.16 -6.60 -19.36
C GLN A 89 -14.48 -6.05 -20.75
N GLU A 90 -15.65 -5.46 -20.96
CA GLU A 90 -15.99 -4.81 -22.24
C GLU A 90 -15.20 -3.53 -22.44
N LEU A 91 -15.02 -2.73 -21.38
CA LEU A 91 -14.08 -1.60 -21.41
C LEU A 91 -12.69 -2.08 -21.83
N ALA A 92 -12.17 -3.16 -21.23
CA ALA A 92 -10.85 -3.69 -21.54
C ALA A 92 -10.70 -4.22 -22.97
N LYS A 93 -11.72 -4.90 -23.50
CA LYS A 93 -11.74 -5.44 -24.87
C LYS A 93 -11.78 -4.34 -25.92
N ASN A 94 -12.53 -3.26 -25.67
CA ASN A 94 -12.75 -2.19 -26.65
C ASN A 94 -11.69 -1.08 -26.62
N ARG A 95 -10.66 -1.17 -25.76
CA ARG A 95 -9.63 -0.11 -25.63
C ARG A 95 -8.88 0.16 -26.91
N ASP A 96 -8.47 -0.89 -27.62
CA ASP A 96 -7.66 -0.74 -28.82
C ASP A 96 -8.55 -0.29 -29.99
N ALA A 97 -9.75 -0.88 -30.13
CA ALA A 97 -10.74 -0.41 -31.11
C ALA A 97 -11.08 1.08 -30.95
N LEU A 98 -11.26 1.56 -29.72
CA LEU A 98 -11.46 2.99 -29.44
C LEU A 98 -10.23 3.84 -29.80
N ARG A 99 -9.02 3.34 -29.55
CA ARG A 99 -7.79 4.06 -29.87
C ARG A 99 -7.56 4.16 -31.38
N ASP A 100 -8.06 3.19 -32.14
CA ASP A 100 -7.87 3.09 -33.58
C ASP A 100 -8.92 3.87 -34.40
N LEU A 101 -9.93 4.48 -33.76
CA LEU A 101 -10.89 5.37 -34.41
C LEU A 101 -10.21 6.64 -34.92
N GLU A 102 -10.63 7.15 -36.08
CA GLU A 102 -9.93 8.24 -36.77
C GLU A 102 -9.98 9.56 -35.99
N THR A 103 -11.11 9.82 -35.31
CA THR A 103 -11.30 11.05 -34.52
C THR A 103 -10.68 11.00 -33.14
N VAL A 104 -10.16 9.84 -32.69
CA VAL A 104 -9.61 9.67 -31.35
C VAL A 104 -8.13 10.02 -31.33
N ILE A 105 -7.78 11.06 -30.58
CA ILE A 105 -6.38 11.43 -30.33
C ILE A 105 -5.80 10.52 -29.27
N GLN A 106 -6.54 10.32 -28.18
CA GLN A 106 -6.06 9.55 -27.04
C GLN A 106 -7.19 9.08 -26.13
N ILE A 107 -7.03 7.89 -25.56
CA ILE A 107 -7.83 7.42 -24.43
C ILE A 107 -7.08 7.60 -23.11
N ARG A 108 -7.80 7.93 -22.03
CA ARG A 108 -7.28 8.25 -20.69
C ARG A 108 -7.98 7.40 -19.64
N GLU A 109 -7.29 7.14 -18.53
CA GLU A 109 -7.83 6.41 -17.36
C GLU A 109 -8.34 4.99 -17.63
N PHE A 110 -8.04 4.44 -18.80
CA PHE A 110 -8.47 3.10 -19.18
C PHE A 110 -7.88 2.01 -18.28
N ASP A 111 -6.76 2.25 -17.61
CA ASP A 111 -6.00 1.28 -16.81
C ASP A 111 -6.28 1.35 -15.29
N ILE A 112 -7.25 2.14 -14.86
CA ILE A 112 -7.69 2.19 -13.45
C ILE A 112 -8.57 0.95 -13.17
N PRO A 113 -8.18 0.05 -12.24
CA PRO A 113 -8.99 -1.10 -11.87
C PRO A 113 -10.36 -0.68 -11.32
N PHE A 114 -11.40 -1.44 -11.68
CA PHE A 114 -12.80 -1.11 -11.38
C PHE A 114 -13.07 -0.85 -9.88
N TYR A 115 -12.56 -1.70 -9.00
CA TYR A 115 -12.72 -1.51 -7.54
C TYR A 115 -12.02 -0.25 -7.02
N ARG A 116 -10.85 0.11 -7.59
CA ARG A 116 -10.14 1.34 -7.21
C ARG A 116 -10.86 2.58 -7.71
N ARG A 117 -11.45 2.49 -8.90
CA ARG A 117 -12.33 3.52 -9.44
C ARG A 117 -13.51 3.73 -8.51
N TYR A 118 -14.19 2.66 -8.09
CA TYR A 118 -15.29 2.74 -7.14
C TYR A 118 -14.91 3.46 -5.85
N LEU A 119 -13.78 3.10 -5.24
CA LEU A 119 -13.30 3.76 -4.01
C LEU A 119 -13.13 5.28 -4.17
N MET A 120 -12.59 5.73 -5.30
CA MET A 120 -12.43 7.16 -5.58
C MET A 120 -13.77 7.84 -5.88
N ASP A 121 -14.54 7.26 -6.81
CA ASP A 121 -15.78 7.84 -7.31
C ASP A 121 -16.90 7.91 -6.26
N ARG A 122 -16.93 6.93 -5.34
CA ARG A 122 -17.86 6.88 -4.20
C ARG A 122 -17.27 7.44 -2.92
N ASP A 123 -16.08 8.02 -2.97
CA ASP A 123 -15.39 8.62 -1.83
C ASP A 123 -15.22 7.64 -0.64
N VAL A 124 -15.04 6.35 -0.92
CA VAL A 124 -14.89 5.29 0.09
C VAL A 124 -13.41 5.11 0.43
N ILE A 125 -13.07 5.28 1.71
CA ILE A 125 -11.71 4.99 2.22
C ILE A 125 -11.74 3.62 2.89
N PRO A 126 -10.83 2.70 2.52
CA PRO A 126 -10.68 1.45 3.26
C PRO A 126 -10.17 1.70 4.68
N MET A 127 -10.54 0.83 5.63
CA MET A 127 -10.17 0.90 7.04
C MET A 127 -10.73 2.13 7.79
N THR A 128 -11.84 2.69 7.31
CA THR A 128 -12.61 3.75 7.97
C THR A 128 -14.08 3.38 8.09
N GLU A 129 -14.75 3.99 9.05
CA GLU A 129 -16.20 3.88 9.22
C GLU A 129 -16.94 4.72 8.16
N VAL A 130 -18.07 4.21 7.69
CA VAL A 130 -19.01 4.88 6.78
C VAL A 130 -20.45 4.58 7.19
N VAL A 131 -21.37 5.46 6.83
CA VAL A 131 -22.81 5.20 6.93
C VAL A 131 -23.28 4.50 5.66
N ALA A 132 -23.89 3.33 5.82
CA ALA A 132 -24.52 2.56 4.76
C ALA A 132 -26.05 2.59 4.92
N VAL A 133 -26.75 2.96 3.85
CA VAL A 133 -28.22 2.92 3.78
C VAL A 133 -28.63 1.97 2.66
N GLY A 134 -29.46 0.98 3.00
CA GLY A 134 -29.83 -0.07 2.07
C GLY A 134 -30.98 -0.97 2.52
N GLU A 135 -31.22 -2.01 1.75
CA GLU A 135 -32.20 -3.07 2.02
C GLU A 135 -31.47 -4.37 2.36
N GLU A 136 -31.92 -5.05 3.41
CA GLU A 136 -31.37 -6.35 3.81
C GLU A 136 -31.76 -7.44 2.80
N MET A 137 -30.86 -8.38 2.59
CA MET A 137 -31.06 -9.53 1.72
C MET A 137 -30.72 -10.83 2.45
N ASP A 138 -31.49 -11.88 2.20
CA ASP A 138 -31.19 -13.21 2.74
C ASP A 138 -30.00 -13.88 2.03
N SER A 139 -29.82 -13.60 0.73
CA SER A 139 -28.75 -14.20 -0.07
C SER A 139 -28.37 -13.34 -1.27
N PHE A 140 -27.13 -13.48 -1.73
CA PHE A 140 -26.62 -12.88 -2.97
C PHE A 140 -25.52 -13.75 -3.57
N LEU A 141 -25.77 -14.35 -4.74
CA LEU A 141 -24.88 -15.37 -5.34
C LEU A 141 -24.60 -16.51 -4.35
N ASP A 142 -23.33 -16.70 -3.96
CA ASP A 142 -22.89 -17.74 -3.04
C ASP A 142 -22.96 -17.29 -1.57
N LEU A 143 -23.31 -16.03 -1.30
CA LEU A 143 -23.55 -15.50 0.05
C LEU A 143 -24.95 -15.84 0.54
N ASP A 144 -25.06 -16.32 1.77
CA ASP A 144 -26.29 -16.65 2.47
C ASP A 144 -26.19 -16.18 3.93
N SER A 145 -27.03 -15.22 4.33
CA SER A 145 -26.90 -14.56 5.64
C SER A 145 -26.94 -15.54 6.82
N ALA A 146 -27.71 -16.62 6.69
CA ALA A 146 -27.88 -17.62 7.74
C ALA A 146 -26.71 -18.62 7.81
N LYS A 147 -26.16 -19.03 6.66
CA LYS A 147 -25.04 -19.98 6.63
C LYS A 147 -23.74 -19.36 7.12
N GLN A 148 -23.46 -18.14 6.69
CA GLN A 148 -22.20 -17.45 7.00
C GLN A 148 -22.28 -16.53 8.23
N ASP A 149 -23.41 -16.49 8.93
CA ASP A 149 -23.67 -15.60 10.07
C ASP A 149 -23.25 -14.14 9.80
N LEU A 150 -23.68 -13.59 8.66
CA LEU A 150 -23.39 -12.22 8.23
C LEU A 150 -24.67 -11.50 7.78
N GLU A 151 -24.65 -10.16 7.72
CA GLU A 151 -25.72 -9.38 7.08
C GLU A 151 -25.34 -9.07 5.63
N ILE A 152 -26.30 -9.12 4.71
CA ILE A 152 -26.12 -8.68 3.33
C ILE A 152 -27.02 -7.47 3.11
N ILE A 153 -26.44 -6.35 2.70
CA ILE A 153 -27.18 -5.10 2.52
C ILE A 153 -26.96 -4.58 1.09
N LYS A 154 -28.04 -4.51 0.31
CA LYS A 154 -28.02 -3.83 -0.98
C LYS A 154 -28.16 -2.33 -0.76
N LEU A 155 -27.16 -1.56 -1.17
CA LEU A 155 -27.17 -0.12 -1.02
C LEU A 155 -28.28 0.52 -1.86
N THR A 156 -29.04 1.41 -1.22
CA THR A 156 -30.04 2.26 -1.88
C THR A 156 -29.55 3.70 -2.03
N GLU A 157 -28.52 4.07 -1.27
CA GLU A 157 -27.90 5.40 -1.28
C GLU A 157 -26.37 5.27 -1.34
N LYS A 158 -25.70 6.39 -1.63
CA LYS A 158 -24.23 6.41 -1.58
C LYS A 158 -23.76 6.32 -0.13
N LEU A 159 -22.60 5.71 0.08
CA LEU A 159 -21.95 5.69 1.38
C LEU A 159 -21.57 7.10 1.81
N GLU A 160 -21.81 7.43 3.08
CA GLU A 160 -21.44 8.72 3.65
C GLU A 160 -20.26 8.55 4.60
N ARG A 161 -19.27 9.45 4.51
CA ARG A 161 -18.15 9.48 5.44
C ARG A 161 -18.59 10.03 6.79
N VAL A 162 -18.09 9.40 7.85
CA VAL A 162 -18.13 9.94 9.21
C VAL A 162 -16.73 10.44 9.61
N PRO A 163 -16.63 11.31 10.63
CA PRO A 163 -15.33 11.66 11.20
C PRO A 163 -14.53 10.41 11.59
N GLU A 164 -13.23 10.41 11.29
CA GLU A 164 -12.38 9.26 11.58
C GLU A 164 -12.17 9.10 13.10
N TYR A 165 -12.67 7.99 13.64
CA TYR A 165 -12.34 7.53 14.98
C TYR A 165 -11.33 6.37 14.90
N PRO A 166 -10.42 6.23 15.88
CA PRO A 166 -9.57 5.04 15.99
C PRO A 166 -10.44 3.78 15.97
N GLN A 167 -10.14 2.89 15.02
CA GLN A 167 -10.81 1.59 14.90
C GLN A 167 -9.86 0.52 15.42
N GLU A 168 -10.37 -0.35 16.29
CA GLU A 168 -9.64 -1.51 16.76
C GLU A 168 -9.93 -2.69 15.84
N PHE A 169 -8.87 -3.39 15.44
CA PHE A 169 -8.96 -4.57 14.57
C PHE A 169 -8.49 -5.80 15.33
N ARG A 170 -9.18 -6.92 15.16
CA ARG A 170 -8.77 -8.22 15.66
C ARG A 170 -7.66 -8.76 14.76
N ILE A 171 -6.45 -8.82 15.30
CA ILE A 171 -5.24 -9.23 14.59
C ILE A 171 -4.83 -10.62 15.09
N LEU A 172 -4.68 -11.55 14.17
CA LEU A 172 -4.15 -12.89 14.42
C LEU A 172 -2.83 -13.06 13.67
N SER A 173 -1.77 -13.37 14.39
CA SER A 173 -0.48 -13.84 13.89
C SER A 173 -0.49 -15.36 13.82
N PHE A 174 0.12 -15.94 12.78
CA PHE A 174 0.30 -17.39 12.67
C PHE A 174 1.62 -17.74 11.98
N ASP A 175 2.09 -18.96 12.21
CA ASP A 175 3.30 -19.54 11.63
C ASP A 175 3.19 -21.08 11.58
N LEU A 176 3.89 -21.73 10.65
CA LEU A 176 3.89 -23.19 10.46
C LEU A 176 5.25 -23.81 10.75
N GLU A 177 5.26 -24.87 11.54
CA GLU A 177 6.39 -25.80 11.62
C GLU A 177 6.11 -27.07 10.83
N VAL A 178 7.12 -27.53 10.08
CA VAL A 178 7.01 -28.67 9.16
C VAL A 178 8.09 -29.71 9.47
N ARG A 179 7.74 -30.99 9.44
CA ARG A 179 8.69 -32.09 9.64
C ARG A 179 9.51 -32.33 8.36
N ASN A 180 10.66 -31.69 8.25
CA ASN A 180 11.52 -31.63 7.05
C ASN A 180 12.80 -32.53 7.07
N PRO A 181 12.72 -33.87 7.19
CA PRO A 181 13.89 -34.75 7.33
C PRO A 181 14.80 -34.81 6.09
N HIS A 182 14.31 -34.34 4.95
CA HIS A 182 15.02 -34.38 3.66
C HIS A 182 15.56 -33.01 3.21
N GLY A 183 15.53 -32.00 4.08
CA GLY A 183 16.10 -30.67 3.84
C GLY A 183 15.03 -29.61 3.62
N MET A 184 14.93 -29.09 2.39
CA MET A 184 13.87 -28.12 2.06
C MET A 184 12.50 -28.81 2.15
N PRO A 185 11.53 -28.23 2.88
CA PRO A 185 10.20 -28.84 3.05
C PRO A 185 9.49 -29.08 1.71
N ASP A 186 8.87 -30.25 1.56
CA ASP A 186 8.02 -30.60 0.41
C ASP A 186 6.58 -30.89 0.87
N SER A 187 5.62 -30.06 0.47
CA SER A 187 4.21 -30.19 0.88
C SER A 187 3.57 -31.50 0.42
N ALA A 188 4.13 -32.20 -0.58
CA ALA A 188 3.62 -33.50 -1.01
C ALA A 188 3.90 -34.63 -0.01
N GLU A 189 4.98 -34.52 0.79
CA GLU A 189 5.50 -35.62 1.60
C GLU A 189 5.57 -35.23 3.09
N ASP A 190 6.11 -34.06 3.39
CA ASP A 190 6.40 -33.60 4.74
C ASP A 190 5.13 -33.00 5.40
N GLU A 191 4.79 -33.45 6.60
CA GLU A 191 3.61 -32.99 7.32
C GLU A 191 3.82 -31.68 8.10
N ILE A 192 2.76 -30.88 8.23
CA ILE A 192 2.70 -29.81 9.23
C ILE A 192 2.63 -30.46 10.61
N ILE A 193 3.55 -30.07 11.49
CA ILE A 193 3.66 -30.60 12.87
C ILE A 193 3.14 -29.63 13.92
N MET A 194 3.20 -28.32 13.64
CA MET A 194 2.65 -27.29 14.51
C MET A 194 2.06 -26.13 13.70
N ILE A 195 0.96 -25.57 14.20
CA ILE A 195 0.47 -24.25 13.79
C ILE A 195 0.49 -23.36 15.03
N GLY A 196 1.42 -22.41 15.07
CA GLY A 196 1.42 -21.37 16.09
C GLY A 196 0.36 -20.33 15.78
N VAL A 197 -0.31 -19.81 16.80
CA VAL A 197 -1.15 -18.60 16.68
C VAL A 197 -1.01 -17.68 17.90
N ALA A 198 -0.99 -16.37 17.66
CA ALA A 198 -1.00 -15.32 18.69
C ALA A 198 -1.91 -14.16 18.25
N SER A 199 -2.57 -13.48 19.18
CA SER A 199 -3.50 -12.40 18.83
C SER A 199 -3.52 -11.26 19.84
N ASN A 200 -3.97 -10.09 19.38
CA ASN A 200 -4.22 -8.94 20.25
C ASN A 200 -5.53 -9.06 21.06
N PHE A 201 -6.27 -10.17 20.92
CA PHE A 201 -7.52 -10.45 21.65
C PHE A 201 -7.42 -11.67 22.57
N GLY A 202 -6.21 -12.17 22.84
CA GLY A 202 -5.93 -13.10 23.93
C GLY A 202 -5.79 -14.58 23.57
N VAL A 203 -5.86 -14.94 22.29
CA VAL A 203 -5.46 -16.27 21.79
C VAL A 203 -3.94 -16.31 21.66
N ASN A 204 -3.27 -17.22 22.38
CA ASN A 204 -1.84 -17.54 22.27
C ASN A 204 -1.69 -19.05 22.46
N GLN A 205 -1.48 -19.80 21.38
CA GLN A 205 -1.41 -21.26 21.45
C GLN A 205 -0.60 -21.85 20.30
N VAL A 206 -0.14 -23.10 20.49
CA VAL A 206 0.45 -23.94 19.46
C VAL A 206 -0.43 -25.16 19.28
N ILE A 207 -1.03 -25.32 18.10
CA ILE A 207 -1.84 -26.47 17.74
C ILE A 207 -0.90 -27.57 17.24
N SER A 208 -0.96 -28.77 17.80
CA SER A 208 0.01 -29.84 17.51
C SER A 208 -0.60 -31.23 17.68
N THR A 209 -0.10 -32.23 16.95
CA THR A 209 -0.52 -33.64 17.16
C THR A 209 0.13 -34.28 18.39
N LYS A 210 1.19 -33.66 18.93
CA LYS A 210 1.88 -34.09 20.14
C LYS A 210 1.65 -33.09 21.27
N THR A 211 1.67 -33.60 22.48
CA THR A 211 1.96 -32.85 23.69
C THR A 211 3.10 -33.57 24.43
N ASN A 212 3.78 -32.89 25.35
CA ASN A 212 4.88 -33.49 26.09
C ASN A 212 4.82 -33.19 27.59
N SER A 213 5.04 -31.93 28.00
CA SER A 213 5.06 -31.56 29.41
C SER A 213 3.77 -30.89 29.88
N LYS A 214 3.39 -31.17 31.13
CA LYS A 214 2.27 -30.51 31.81
C LYS A 214 2.48 -29.00 32.01
N ASP A 215 3.73 -28.55 31.92
CA ASP A 215 4.07 -27.14 32.12
C ASP A 215 3.62 -26.27 30.93
N ARG A 216 3.18 -26.89 29.82
CA ARG A 216 2.78 -26.24 28.57
C ARG A 216 1.34 -26.56 28.17
N ASP A 217 0.59 -27.22 29.05
CA ASP A 217 -0.84 -27.53 28.85
C ASP A 217 -1.71 -26.25 28.76
N ASP A 218 -1.16 -25.09 29.11
CA ASP A 218 -1.81 -23.78 29.02
C ASP A 218 -1.79 -23.16 27.63
N PHE A 219 -0.83 -23.53 26.76
CA PHE A 219 -0.74 -23.01 25.40
C PHE A 219 -0.60 -24.08 24.30
N VAL A 220 -0.26 -25.33 24.61
CA VAL A 220 -0.23 -26.41 23.59
C VAL A 220 -1.61 -27.06 23.47
N ASN A 221 -2.27 -26.82 22.34
CA ASN A 221 -3.55 -27.43 22.00
C ASN A 221 -3.33 -28.73 21.23
N GLN A 222 -3.44 -29.87 21.92
CA GLN A 222 -3.23 -31.17 21.31
C GLN A 222 -4.46 -31.64 20.51
N VAL A 223 -4.24 -31.92 19.23
CA VAL A 223 -5.22 -32.52 18.31
C VAL A 223 -4.80 -33.92 17.87
N GLY A 224 -5.70 -34.69 17.26
CA GLY A 224 -5.47 -36.09 16.88
C GLY A 224 -4.72 -36.30 15.56
N SER A 225 -4.72 -35.31 14.67
CA SER A 225 -4.13 -35.42 13.33
C SER A 225 -3.78 -34.06 12.73
N GLU A 226 -2.96 -34.06 11.66
CA GLU A 226 -2.68 -32.85 10.85
C GLU A 226 -3.98 -32.25 10.28
N LYS A 227 -4.94 -33.10 9.90
CA LYS A 227 -6.27 -32.66 9.45
C LYS A 227 -6.98 -31.84 10.54
N GLU A 228 -7.05 -32.38 11.75
CA GLU A 228 -7.65 -31.68 12.90
C GLU A 228 -6.89 -30.39 13.26
N MET A 229 -5.58 -30.34 12.99
CA MET A 229 -4.77 -29.13 13.21
C MET A 229 -5.19 -27.99 12.28
N ILE A 230 -5.36 -28.28 10.99
CA ILE A 230 -5.83 -27.31 10.00
C ILE A 230 -7.29 -26.91 10.30
N GLU A 231 -8.14 -27.86 10.66
CA GLU A 231 -9.54 -27.59 11.04
C GLU A 231 -9.64 -26.68 12.28
N GLU A 232 -8.82 -26.92 13.31
CA GLU A 232 -8.79 -26.07 14.51
C GLU A 232 -8.25 -24.67 14.19
N PHE A 233 -7.24 -24.54 13.31
CA PHE A 233 -6.77 -23.23 12.83
C PHE A 233 -7.88 -22.44 12.10
N VAL A 234 -8.61 -23.08 11.19
CA VAL A 234 -9.78 -22.49 10.49
C VAL A 234 -10.83 -22.04 11.50
N LYS A 235 -11.13 -22.89 12.49
CA LYS A 235 -12.09 -22.61 13.55
C LYS A 235 -11.68 -21.42 14.40
N ILE A 236 -10.41 -21.32 14.82
CA ILE A 236 -9.90 -20.17 15.58
C ILE A 236 -10.13 -18.86 14.82
N ILE A 237 -9.89 -18.83 13.51
CA ILE A 237 -10.11 -17.63 12.69
C ILE A 237 -11.60 -17.26 12.65
N LYS A 238 -12.48 -18.24 12.39
CA LYS A 238 -13.93 -18.02 12.27
C LYS A 238 -14.57 -17.63 13.61
N ASP A 239 -14.32 -18.41 14.66
CA ASP A 239 -14.92 -18.22 16.00
C ASP A 239 -14.52 -16.88 16.63
N ASN A 240 -13.33 -16.36 16.30
CA ASN A 240 -12.84 -15.08 16.80
C ASN A 240 -13.11 -13.91 15.86
N ASN A 241 -13.78 -14.12 14.72
CA ASN A 241 -14.05 -13.10 13.70
C ASN A 241 -12.83 -12.18 13.40
N VAL A 242 -11.74 -12.79 12.96
CA VAL A 242 -10.46 -12.10 12.72
C VAL A 242 -10.59 -11.10 11.57
N ASP A 243 -10.09 -9.88 11.76
CA ASP A 243 -10.10 -8.82 10.74
C ASP A 243 -8.83 -8.85 9.88
N ILE A 244 -7.69 -9.04 10.53
CA ILE A 244 -6.36 -9.00 9.92
C ILE A 244 -5.59 -10.25 10.34
N ILE A 245 -5.13 -11.02 9.35
CA ILE A 245 -4.19 -12.12 9.57
C ILE A 245 -2.79 -11.69 9.13
N VAL A 246 -1.80 -11.92 9.98
CA VAL A 246 -0.40 -11.59 9.74
C VAL A 246 0.47 -12.83 9.85
N GLY A 247 1.53 -12.85 9.07
CA GLY A 247 2.59 -13.85 9.13
C GLY A 247 3.90 -13.23 8.66
N TYR A 248 4.98 -13.99 8.70
CA TYR A 248 6.30 -13.53 8.26
C TYR A 248 6.80 -14.39 7.10
N ASN A 249 6.76 -13.86 5.86
CA ASN A 249 6.99 -14.60 4.61
C ASN A 249 5.86 -15.59 4.26
N SER A 250 4.67 -15.36 4.82
CA SER A 250 3.45 -16.15 4.63
C SER A 250 2.87 -16.14 3.22
N ASP A 251 3.19 -15.12 2.39
CA ASP A 251 2.82 -15.15 0.97
C ASP A 251 3.56 -16.25 0.19
N ASN A 252 4.82 -16.55 0.58
CA ASN A 252 5.71 -17.44 -0.17
C ASN A 252 5.84 -18.84 0.42
N PHE A 253 5.61 -19.02 1.73
CA PHE A 253 5.74 -20.31 2.40
C PHE A 253 4.43 -20.78 3.03
N ASP A 254 3.96 -20.13 4.09
CA ASP A 254 2.91 -20.66 4.96
C ASP A 254 1.60 -20.94 4.23
N PHE A 255 1.02 -19.95 3.56
CA PHE A 255 -0.26 -20.15 2.86
C PHE A 255 -0.16 -21.11 1.67
N PRO A 256 0.88 -21.05 0.81
CA PRO A 256 1.10 -22.06 -0.21
C PRO A 256 1.16 -23.49 0.38
N TYR A 257 1.95 -23.67 1.44
CA TYR A 257 2.15 -24.96 2.09
C TYR A 257 0.86 -25.48 2.73
N LEU A 258 0.19 -24.63 3.51
CA LEU A 258 -1.09 -24.93 4.15
C LEU A 258 -2.17 -25.33 3.15
N LYS A 259 -2.24 -24.64 2.00
CA LYS A 259 -3.18 -24.97 0.93
C LYS A 259 -2.92 -26.36 0.34
N ASP A 260 -1.65 -26.67 0.05
CA ASP A 260 -1.30 -27.96 -0.53
C ASP A 260 -1.61 -29.11 0.44
N ARG A 261 -1.27 -28.95 1.72
CA ARG A 261 -1.60 -29.94 2.78
C ARG A 261 -3.10 -30.08 3.01
N ALA A 262 -3.84 -28.98 3.10
CA ALA A 262 -5.29 -29.00 3.23
C ALA A 262 -5.95 -29.77 2.07
N LYS A 263 -5.45 -29.59 0.85
CA LYS A 263 -5.91 -30.34 -0.33
C LYS A 263 -5.61 -31.84 -0.25
N ILE A 264 -4.43 -32.23 0.23
CA ILE A 264 -4.06 -33.65 0.40
C ILE A 264 -4.95 -34.33 1.45
N LEU A 265 -5.30 -33.59 2.51
CA LEU A 265 -6.08 -34.08 3.65
C LEU A 265 -7.59 -33.93 3.50
N ASP A 266 -8.06 -33.38 2.38
CA ASP A 266 -9.48 -33.11 2.12
C ASP A 266 -10.09 -32.23 3.23
N VAL A 267 -9.46 -31.07 3.46
CA VAL A 267 -9.88 -30.02 4.41
C VAL A 267 -10.13 -28.72 3.66
N ASP A 268 -11.30 -28.12 3.89
CA ASP A 268 -11.67 -26.84 3.29
C ASP A 268 -10.99 -25.68 4.03
N LEU A 269 -10.07 -24.98 3.36
CA LEU A 269 -9.38 -23.78 3.89
C LEU A 269 -10.18 -22.51 3.58
N ASP A 270 -11.47 -22.54 3.90
CA ASP A 270 -12.48 -21.54 3.56
C ASP A 270 -12.60 -20.50 4.68
N ILE A 271 -11.54 -19.70 4.85
CA ILE A 271 -11.43 -18.69 5.91
C ILE A 271 -11.84 -17.28 5.48
N GLY A 272 -12.29 -17.09 4.23
CA GLY A 272 -12.90 -15.82 3.81
C GLY A 272 -14.21 -15.56 4.54
N MET A 273 -14.58 -14.28 4.68
CA MET A 273 -15.88 -13.84 5.21
C MET A 273 -17.06 -14.36 4.36
N ASP A 274 -16.86 -14.56 3.05
CA ASP A 274 -17.83 -15.22 2.16
C ASP A 274 -17.64 -16.74 2.07
N GLU A 275 -16.90 -17.33 3.00
CA GLU A 275 -16.46 -18.73 3.00
C GLU A 275 -15.74 -19.15 1.71
N SER A 276 -15.09 -18.21 1.01
CA SER A 276 -14.24 -18.57 -0.12
C SER A 276 -12.86 -19.04 0.32
N ALA A 277 -12.34 -20.01 -0.43
CA ALA A 277 -10.96 -20.48 -0.34
C ALA A 277 -9.94 -19.38 -0.67
N VAL A 278 -8.71 -19.58 -0.20
CA VAL A 278 -7.56 -18.73 -0.54
C VAL A 278 -7.34 -18.60 -2.05
N LYS A 279 -7.14 -17.35 -2.50
CA LYS A 279 -6.72 -17.04 -3.87
C LYS A 279 -5.29 -16.51 -3.86
N PHE A 280 -4.49 -16.99 -4.80
CA PHE A 280 -3.13 -16.49 -5.02
C PHE A 280 -3.14 -15.48 -6.15
N ILE A 281 -2.96 -14.21 -5.81
CA ILE A 281 -3.00 -13.10 -6.75
C ILE A 281 -1.57 -12.65 -7.03
N ARG A 282 -1.20 -12.55 -8.31
CA ARG A 282 0.13 -12.07 -8.69
C ARG A 282 0.32 -10.61 -8.29
N ARG A 283 1.35 -10.32 -7.50
CA ARG A 283 1.79 -8.97 -7.10
C ARG A 283 3.28 -8.81 -7.40
N GLY A 284 3.58 -8.14 -8.52
CA GLY A 284 4.95 -8.05 -9.02
C GLY A 284 5.48 -9.41 -9.49
N TYR A 285 6.57 -9.88 -8.87
CA TYR A 285 7.20 -11.17 -9.16
C TYR A 285 6.73 -12.31 -8.26
N ALA A 286 5.97 -12.02 -7.19
CA ALA A 286 5.48 -13.01 -6.23
C ALA A 286 3.95 -13.17 -6.33
N ASN A 287 3.45 -14.29 -5.82
CA ASN A 287 2.03 -14.46 -5.55
C ASN A 287 1.74 -14.01 -4.13
N ALA A 288 0.54 -13.47 -3.90
CA ALA A 288 0.07 -13.08 -2.58
C ALA A 288 -1.20 -13.84 -2.23
N ALA A 289 -1.25 -14.41 -1.02
CA ALA A 289 -2.43 -15.10 -0.51
C ALA A 289 -3.50 -14.07 -0.14
N SER A 290 -4.70 -14.21 -0.68
CA SER A 290 -5.81 -13.28 -0.54
C SER A 290 -7.08 -14.03 -0.16
N PHE A 291 -7.76 -13.49 0.85
CA PHE A 291 -9.05 -13.94 1.36
C PHE A 291 -10.04 -12.80 1.22
N LYS A 292 -11.32 -13.13 1.06
CA LYS A 292 -12.37 -12.12 0.97
C LYS A 292 -12.79 -11.70 2.36
N GLY A 293 -12.73 -10.40 2.65
CA GLY A 293 -13.10 -9.85 3.96
C GLY A 293 -12.13 -10.11 5.11
N LEU A 294 -11.20 -11.07 4.99
CA LEU A 294 -10.07 -11.27 5.90
C LEU A 294 -8.80 -10.68 5.29
N ILE A 295 -8.24 -9.64 5.93
CA ILE A 295 -7.11 -8.92 5.36
C ILE A 295 -5.79 -9.62 5.71
N HIS A 296 -5.12 -10.18 4.71
CA HIS A 296 -3.78 -10.74 4.90
C HIS A 296 -2.67 -9.69 4.73
N VAL A 297 -1.79 -9.56 5.73
CA VAL A 297 -0.56 -8.76 5.67
C VAL A 297 0.68 -9.63 5.94
N ASP A 298 1.50 -9.84 4.92
CA ASP A 298 2.82 -10.45 5.08
C ASP A 298 3.83 -9.39 5.57
N LEU A 299 4.31 -9.54 6.80
CA LEU A 299 5.21 -8.59 7.44
C LEU A 299 6.58 -8.55 6.76
N TYR A 300 7.04 -9.63 6.11
CA TYR A 300 8.35 -9.65 5.45
C TYR A 300 8.48 -8.53 4.42
N LEU A 301 7.46 -8.33 3.58
CA LEU A 301 7.42 -7.26 2.57
C LEU A 301 7.27 -5.86 3.17
N VAL A 302 6.63 -5.76 4.33
CA VAL A 302 6.51 -4.50 5.09
C VAL A 302 7.87 -4.12 5.65
N MET A 303 8.56 -5.06 6.32
CA MET A 303 9.84 -4.81 6.99
C MET A 303 10.96 -4.49 6.00
N ARG A 304 11.01 -5.18 4.85
CA ARG A 304 11.94 -4.84 3.75
C ARG A 304 11.78 -3.44 3.17
N ARG A 305 10.64 -2.80 3.41
CA ARG A 305 10.38 -1.42 3.00
C ARG A 305 10.82 -0.41 4.05
N TYR A 306 10.82 -0.83 5.32
CA TYR A 306 11.01 0.07 6.47
C TYR A 306 12.42 0.03 7.02
N MET A 307 13.14 -1.07 6.78
CA MET A 307 14.47 -1.31 7.32
C MET A 307 15.45 -1.63 6.20
N THR A 308 16.71 -1.32 6.45
CA THR A 308 17.84 -1.73 5.60
C THR A 308 18.71 -2.67 6.41
N LEU A 309 18.54 -3.97 6.20
CA LEU A 309 19.27 -5.02 6.90
C LEU A 309 20.00 -5.92 5.90
N ASP A 310 21.10 -6.54 6.34
CA ASP A 310 21.82 -7.55 5.54
C ASP A 310 20.99 -8.81 5.32
N ARG A 311 20.18 -9.18 6.33
CA ARG A 311 19.23 -10.28 6.31
C ARG A 311 17.93 -9.85 6.99
N TYR A 312 16.82 -10.35 6.49
CA TYR A 312 15.47 -10.05 6.98
C TYR A 312 14.81 -11.31 7.54
N THR A 313 15.54 -12.10 8.32
CA THR A 313 14.92 -13.18 9.10
C THR A 313 14.11 -12.60 10.25
N LEU A 314 13.16 -13.37 10.80
CA LEU A 314 12.28 -12.89 11.86
C LEU A 314 13.09 -12.45 13.08
N GLU A 315 14.05 -13.26 13.52
CA GLU A 315 14.94 -12.98 14.66
C GLU A 315 15.72 -11.68 14.46
N ARG A 316 16.29 -11.47 13.26
CA ARG A 316 17.08 -10.27 12.97
C ARG A 316 16.23 -9.00 13.00
N VAL A 317 15.02 -9.06 12.43
CA VAL A 317 14.09 -7.94 12.44
C VAL A 317 13.58 -7.67 13.85
N TYR A 318 13.22 -8.70 14.59
CA TYR A 318 12.74 -8.60 15.96
C TYR A 318 13.78 -7.94 16.87
N TYR A 319 15.03 -8.40 16.81
CA TYR A 319 16.14 -7.82 17.55
C TYR A 319 16.37 -6.33 17.21
N GLU A 320 16.33 -5.97 15.93
CA GLU A 320 16.56 -4.58 15.52
C GLU A 320 15.41 -3.64 15.96
N LEU A 321 14.18 -4.15 16.06
CA LEU A 321 13.03 -3.36 16.55
C LEU A 321 12.98 -3.24 18.07
N PHE A 322 13.30 -4.31 18.81
CA PHE A 322 13.02 -4.40 20.24
C PHE A 322 14.26 -4.57 21.12
N GLY A 323 15.43 -4.89 20.55
CA GLY A 323 16.66 -5.18 21.30
C GLY A 323 16.59 -6.48 22.11
N GLU A 324 15.65 -7.36 21.78
CA GLU A 324 15.39 -8.63 22.44
C GLU A 324 15.82 -9.79 21.52
N GLU A 325 16.40 -10.84 22.09
CA GLU A 325 16.70 -12.08 21.37
C GLU A 325 15.51 -13.03 21.45
N LYS A 326 15.23 -13.70 20.33
CA LYS A 326 14.24 -14.76 20.23
C LYS A 326 14.85 -16.12 20.58
N ILE A 327 14.00 -17.08 20.92
CA ILE A 327 14.36 -18.49 20.87
C ILE A 327 14.67 -18.83 19.41
N ASP A 328 15.79 -19.53 19.18
CA ASP A 328 16.26 -19.91 17.85
C ASP A 328 16.46 -21.43 17.81
N VAL A 329 15.81 -22.09 16.85
CA VAL A 329 15.97 -23.51 16.54
C VAL A 329 16.51 -23.60 15.11
N PRO A 330 17.66 -24.27 14.87
CA PRO A 330 18.16 -24.43 13.51
C PRO A 330 17.14 -25.14 12.62
N GLY A 331 16.70 -24.48 11.53
CA GLY A 331 15.61 -24.97 10.69
C GLY A 331 15.84 -26.37 10.09
N GLU A 332 17.09 -26.77 9.86
CA GLU A 332 17.44 -28.11 9.39
C GLU A 332 17.30 -29.21 10.47
N ARG A 333 17.08 -28.82 11.73
CA ARG A 333 16.94 -29.71 12.89
C ARG A 333 15.51 -29.76 13.44
N ILE A 334 14.56 -28.99 12.91
CA ILE A 334 13.15 -28.98 13.38
C ILE A 334 12.59 -30.41 13.48
N TRP A 335 12.75 -31.21 12.42
CA TRP A 335 12.29 -32.61 12.42
C TRP A 335 12.95 -33.48 13.51
N GLN A 336 14.20 -33.21 13.90
CA GLN A 336 14.90 -33.95 14.96
C GLN A 336 14.30 -33.63 16.32
N PHE A 337 14.03 -32.34 16.58
CA PHE A 337 13.40 -31.90 17.82
C PHE A 337 12.01 -32.54 17.96
N TRP A 338 11.27 -32.59 16.86
CA TRP A 338 9.97 -33.25 16.81
C TRP A 338 10.05 -34.77 17.04
N ASP A 339 10.95 -35.47 16.36
CA ASP A 339 11.04 -36.94 16.38
C ASP A 339 11.64 -37.46 17.69
N ASN A 340 12.61 -36.75 18.28
CA ASN A 340 13.27 -37.16 19.53
C ASN A 340 12.34 -37.04 20.75
N GLY A 341 11.41 -36.08 20.74
CA GLY A 341 10.50 -35.85 21.86
C GLY A 341 11.19 -35.26 23.09
N GLY A 342 10.54 -35.34 24.25
CA GLY A 342 11.12 -34.89 25.52
C GLY A 342 11.46 -33.39 25.52
N GLU A 343 12.61 -33.03 26.09
CA GLU A 343 13.05 -31.63 26.22
C GLU A 343 13.23 -30.92 24.87
N GLU A 344 13.63 -31.63 23.81
CA GLU A 344 13.76 -31.01 22.48
C GLU A 344 12.38 -30.66 21.90
N LEU A 345 11.36 -31.49 22.12
CA LEU A 345 9.99 -31.17 21.70
C LEU A 345 9.40 -30.01 22.51
N ASP A 346 9.69 -29.94 23.81
CA ASP A 346 9.32 -28.80 24.65
C ASP A 346 9.94 -27.49 24.14
N ASN A 347 11.23 -27.50 23.80
CA ASN A 347 11.92 -26.33 23.24
C ASN A 347 11.33 -25.93 21.88
N LEU A 348 10.87 -26.89 21.07
CA LEU A 348 10.23 -26.62 19.79
C LEU A 348 8.84 -25.98 19.97
N PHE A 349 8.07 -26.37 20.99
CA PHE A 349 6.82 -25.69 21.34
C PHE A 349 7.05 -24.24 21.79
N ASP A 350 8.05 -24.02 22.64
CA ASP A 350 8.41 -22.66 23.09
C ASP A 350 8.86 -21.79 21.91
N TYR A 351 9.64 -22.35 20.98
CA TYR A 351 10.06 -21.71 19.74
C TYR A 351 8.88 -21.31 18.85
N SER A 352 7.96 -22.24 18.56
CA SER A 352 6.79 -21.99 17.70
C SER A 352 5.87 -20.91 18.30
N LEU A 353 5.67 -20.91 19.63
CA LEU A 353 4.92 -19.85 20.31
C LEU A 353 5.65 -18.49 20.21
N ASP A 354 6.96 -18.48 20.44
CA ASP A 354 7.77 -17.25 20.39
C ASP A 354 7.79 -16.63 18.98
N ASP A 355 7.77 -17.43 17.91
CA ASP A 355 7.66 -16.96 16.51
C ASP A 355 6.38 -16.16 16.27
N VAL A 356 5.23 -16.70 16.69
CA VAL A 356 3.94 -16.03 16.46
C VAL A 356 3.72 -14.83 17.37
N VAL A 357 4.19 -14.89 18.62
CA VAL A 357 4.15 -13.76 19.56
C VAL A 357 5.06 -12.63 19.07
N SER A 358 6.26 -12.96 18.59
CA SER A 358 7.20 -12.00 18.01
C SER A 358 6.63 -11.34 16.75
N THR A 359 6.04 -12.14 15.86
CA THR A 359 5.36 -11.67 14.64
C THR A 359 4.19 -10.74 14.97
N LEU A 360 3.39 -11.07 15.99
CA LEU A 360 2.31 -10.18 16.47
C LEU A 360 2.87 -8.85 16.98
N LYS A 361 3.93 -8.86 17.81
CA LYS A 361 4.55 -7.64 18.35
C LYS A 361 5.10 -6.74 17.23
N ILE A 362 5.67 -7.33 16.17
CA ILE A 362 6.07 -6.59 14.97
C ILE A 362 4.84 -5.98 14.28
N ALA A 363 3.75 -6.73 14.15
CA ALA A 363 2.52 -6.24 13.56
C ALA A 363 1.95 -5.05 14.34
N GLU A 364 1.86 -5.13 15.66
CA GLU A 364 1.38 -4.04 16.54
C GLU A 364 2.24 -2.77 16.41
N GLN A 365 3.55 -2.92 16.21
CA GLN A 365 4.47 -1.80 16.01
C GLN A 365 4.34 -1.16 14.61
N THR A 366 3.95 -1.92 13.58
CA THR A 366 4.09 -1.49 12.17
C THR A 366 2.76 -1.31 11.42
N LEU A 367 1.70 -2.01 11.80
CA LEU A 367 0.37 -1.89 11.21
C LEU A 367 -0.24 -0.51 11.37
N PRO A 368 -0.11 0.22 12.51
CA PRO A 368 -0.67 1.57 12.63
C PRO A 368 -0.23 2.49 11.49
N LEU A 369 1.04 2.46 11.12
CA LEU A 369 1.57 3.23 9.98
C LEU A 369 0.98 2.79 8.63
N ASN A 370 0.81 1.48 8.43
CA ASN A 370 0.24 0.95 7.17
C ASN A 370 -1.27 1.22 7.04
N LEU A 371 -2.01 1.17 8.14
CA LEU A 371 -3.42 1.56 8.21
C LEU A 371 -3.58 3.03 7.87
N GLU A 372 -2.71 3.88 8.42
CA GLU A 372 -2.75 5.31 8.13
C GLU A 372 -2.39 5.63 6.67
N LEU A 373 -1.37 4.96 6.13
CA LEU A 373 -1.06 5.03 4.69
C LEU A 373 -2.25 4.57 3.84
N THR A 374 -2.96 3.53 4.25
CA THR A 374 -4.18 3.03 3.59
C THR A 374 -5.24 4.12 3.52
N ARG A 375 -5.48 4.85 4.62
CA ARG A 375 -6.45 5.94 4.69
C ARG A 375 -6.08 7.11 3.79
N ILE A 376 -4.82 7.57 3.88
CA ILE A 376 -4.30 8.69 3.09
C ILE A 376 -4.36 8.37 1.59
N ILE A 377 -3.85 7.21 1.18
CA ILE A 377 -3.78 6.79 -0.23
C ILE A 377 -5.18 6.40 -0.76
N GLY A 378 -6.08 5.92 0.11
CA GLY A 378 -7.43 5.48 -0.24
C GLY A 378 -7.46 4.17 -1.03
N GLN A 379 -6.61 3.20 -0.66
CA GLN A 379 -6.49 1.90 -1.34
C GLN A 379 -6.45 0.77 -0.31
N PRO A 380 -6.94 -0.45 -0.61
CA PRO A 380 -7.05 -1.52 0.39
C PRO A 380 -5.74 -1.84 1.10
N LEU A 381 -5.80 -2.20 2.39
CA LEU A 381 -4.60 -2.51 3.19
C LEU A 381 -3.80 -3.66 2.58
N PHE A 382 -4.47 -4.68 2.06
CA PHE A 382 -3.87 -5.80 1.32
C PHE A 382 -2.95 -5.32 0.17
N ASP A 383 -3.39 -4.28 -0.54
CA ASP A 383 -2.65 -3.69 -1.66
C ASP A 383 -1.52 -2.77 -1.16
N VAL A 384 -1.80 -1.89 -0.20
CA VAL A 384 -0.84 -0.90 0.33
C VAL A 384 0.33 -1.59 1.02
N SER A 385 0.08 -2.68 1.74
CA SER A 385 1.12 -3.48 2.41
C SER A 385 2.06 -4.20 1.43
N ARG A 386 1.76 -4.21 0.12
CA ARG A 386 2.58 -4.85 -0.93
C ARG A 386 3.10 -3.89 -2.01
N MET A 387 2.66 -2.63 -1.99
CA MET A 387 3.13 -1.61 -2.93
C MET A 387 4.55 -1.13 -2.63
N ALA A 388 5.35 -0.93 -3.66
CA ALA A 388 6.54 -0.09 -3.53
C ALA A 388 6.14 1.35 -3.16
N THR A 389 7.01 2.11 -2.50
CA THR A 389 6.72 3.51 -2.10
C THR A 389 6.32 4.37 -3.30
N GLY A 390 6.96 4.20 -4.46
CA GLY A 390 6.60 4.92 -5.68
C GLY A 390 5.18 4.62 -6.17
N GLN A 391 4.68 3.37 -5.98
CA GLN A 391 3.30 3.01 -6.30
C GLN A 391 2.31 3.62 -5.31
N GLN A 392 2.67 3.71 -4.02
CA GLN A 392 1.88 4.40 -3.01
C GLN A 392 1.70 5.88 -3.36
N ALA A 393 2.80 6.55 -3.74
CA ALA A 393 2.78 7.94 -4.18
C ALA A 393 1.96 8.13 -5.49
N GLU A 394 2.12 7.24 -6.48
CA GLU A 394 1.33 7.28 -7.71
C GLU A 394 -0.18 7.17 -7.41
N TRP A 395 -0.61 6.19 -6.60
CA TRP A 395 -2.03 6.04 -6.28
C TRP A 395 -2.59 7.19 -5.45
N PHE A 396 -1.77 7.80 -4.57
CA PHE A 396 -2.16 9.02 -3.89
C PHE A 396 -2.41 10.16 -4.88
N LEU A 397 -1.52 10.35 -5.86
CA LEU A 397 -1.69 11.38 -6.90
C LEU A 397 -2.90 11.11 -7.80
N VAL A 398 -3.16 9.84 -8.15
CA VAL A 398 -4.36 9.44 -8.89
C VAL A 398 -5.63 9.82 -8.13
N LYS A 399 -5.67 9.55 -6.81
CA LYS A 399 -6.77 9.97 -5.93
C LYS A 399 -6.93 11.50 -5.91
N GLN A 400 -5.83 12.25 -5.76
CA GLN A 400 -5.88 13.72 -5.73
C GLN A 400 -6.33 14.32 -7.06
N ALA A 401 -5.87 13.79 -8.19
CA ALA A 401 -6.30 14.23 -9.51
C ALA A 401 -7.83 14.13 -9.67
N TYR A 402 -8.42 13.00 -9.26
CA TYR A 402 -9.87 12.83 -9.26
C TYR A 402 -10.60 13.92 -8.44
N PHE A 403 -10.15 14.20 -7.21
CA PHE A 403 -10.78 15.20 -6.35
C PHE A 403 -10.54 16.65 -6.79
N ASP A 404 -9.46 16.91 -7.53
CA ASP A 404 -9.16 18.22 -8.12
C ASP A 404 -9.82 18.43 -9.50
N ASP A 405 -10.65 17.48 -9.95
CA ASP A 405 -11.32 17.43 -11.25
C ASP A 405 -10.33 17.40 -12.44
N GLU A 406 -9.20 16.73 -12.24
CA GLU A 406 -8.10 16.57 -13.19
C GLU A 406 -8.03 15.13 -13.72
N VAL A 407 -7.93 14.99 -15.04
CA VAL A 407 -7.81 13.69 -15.71
C VAL A 407 -6.40 13.13 -15.49
N VAL A 408 -6.33 11.87 -15.11
CA VAL A 408 -5.07 11.20 -14.78
C VAL A 408 -4.28 10.90 -16.07
N PRO A 409 -2.99 11.28 -16.13
CA PRO A 409 -2.14 10.92 -17.26
C PRO A 409 -1.97 9.41 -17.45
N ASN A 410 -1.77 9.01 -18.70
CA ASN A 410 -1.45 7.62 -19.01
C ASN A 410 -0.05 7.25 -18.52
N LYS A 411 0.15 5.97 -18.19
CA LYS A 411 1.50 5.46 -17.99
C LYS A 411 2.31 5.58 -19.27
N GLN A 412 3.56 5.99 -19.13
CA GLN A 412 4.46 6.09 -20.27
C GLN A 412 4.68 4.69 -20.89
N GLY A 413 4.57 4.59 -22.21
CA GLY A 413 4.53 3.32 -22.97
C GLY A 413 5.82 2.47 -22.91
N SER A 414 5.86 1.40 -23.72
CA SER A 414 6.81 0.27 -23.63
C SER A 414 8.30 0.57 -23.87
N ASN A 415 8.68 1.76 -24.36
CA ASN A 415 10.09 2.16 -24.60
C ASN A 415 10.82 2.53 -23.30
N PHE A 416 10.59 1.76 -22.24
CA PHE A 416 11.17 1.94 -20.92
C PHE A 416 12.69 1.79 -20.95
N ALA A 417 13.20 0.79 -21.67
CA ALA A 417 14.64 0.54 -21.79
C ALA A 417 15.35 1.69 -22.49
N ASP A 418 14.75 2.22 -23.56
CA ASP A 418 15.31 3.34 -24.31
C ASP A 418 15.36 4.61 -23.44
N ARG A 419 14.27 4.96 -22.74
CA ARG A 419 14.25 6.08 -21.80
C ARG A 419 15.27 5.93 -20.67
N ALA A 420 15.32 4.74 -20.04
CA ALA A 420 16.27 4.47 -18.97
C ALA A 420 17.75 4.48 -19.44
N SER A 421 18.01 4.13 -20.70
CA SER A 421 19.36 4.08 -21.27
C SER A 421 19.85 5.41 -21.86
N ALA A 422 18.94 6.30 -22.27
CA ALA A 422 19.25 7.60 -22.84
C ALA A 422 19.56 8.68 -21.79
N GLU A 423 19.33 8.38 -20.51
CA GLU A 423 19.25 9.36 -19.44
C GLU A 423 20.39 9.20 -18.42
N ASP A 424 21.48 9.92 -18.64
CA ASP A 424 22.48 10.17 -17.60
C ASP A 424 21.97 11.30 -16.68
N ASN A 425 21.56 10.96 -15.46
CA ASN A 425 21.09 11.93 -14.48
C ASN A 425 22.23 12.28 -13.51
N GLU A 426 22.65 13.54 -13.51
CA GLU A 426 23.49 14.05 -12.43
C GLU A 426 22.68 14.02 -11.13
N GLY A 427 23.07 13.12 -10.22
CA GLY A 427 22.45 12.95 -8.91
C GLY A 427 22.65 14.16 -7.98
N GLY A 428 22.23 14.01 -6.72
CA GLY A 428 22.44 15.05 -5.70
C GLY A 428 23.93 15.36 -5.48
N TYR A 429 24.21 16.50 -4.86
CA TYR A 429 25.60 16.86 -4.54
C TYR A 429 26.17 15.93 -3.49
N VAL A 430 27.33 15.34 -3.77
CA VAL A 430 28.09 14.56 -2.79
C VAL A 430 29.49 15.16 -2.69
N LYS A 431 29.95 15.38 -1.46
CA LYS A 431 31.36 15.70 -1.18
C LYS A 431 31.99 14.47 -0.55
N GLU A 432 33.02 13.93 -1.20
CA GLU A 432 33.82 12.83 -0.67
C GLU A 432 34.22 13.10 0.79
N PRO A 433 33.96 12.15 1.71
CA PRO A 433 34.27 12.35 3.11
C PRO A 433 35.78 12.43 3.30
N GLU A 434 36.21 13.36 4.16
CA GLU A 434 37.59 13.31 4.65
C GLU A 434 37.81 12.02 5.45
N LYS A 435 38.86 11.28 5.08
CA LYS A 435 39.17 10.01 5.72
C LYS A 435 39.81 10.24 7.09
N GLY A 436 39.26 9.60 8.11
CA GLY A 436 39.80 9.61 9.46
C GLY A 436 38.72 9.44 10.52
N LEU A 437 39.13 9.44 11.78
CA LEU A 437 38.18 9.58 12.89
C LEU A 437 37.93 11.08 13.12
N HIS A 438 36.67 11.49 13.03
CA HIS A 438 36.27 12.88 13.21
C HIS A 438 35.38 13.03 14.44
N GLU A 439 35.85 13.78 15.43
CA GLU A 439 35.08 14.16 16.61
C GLU A 439 34.49 15.58 16.48
N ASN A 440 33.48 15.90 17.29
CA ASN A 440 32.84 17.22 17.37
C ASN A 440 32.24 17.70 16.02
N LEU A 441 31.48 16.81 15.38
CA LEU A 441 30.75 17.11 14.15
C LEU A 441 29.40 17.78 14.46
N VAL A 442 29.04 18.75 13.62
CA VAL A 442 27.70 19.34 13.54
C VAL A 442 27.08 18.92 12.22
N GLN A 443 25.85 18.43 12.27
CA GLN A 443 25.06 18.10 11.08
C GLN A 443 24.16 19.27 10.70
N PHE A 444 24.31 19.76 9.48
CA PHE A 444 23.38 20.69 8.85
C PHE A 444 22.51 19.90 7.88
N ASP A 445 21.21 19.80 8.18
CA ASP A 445 20.25 19.04 7.40
C ASP A 445 19.10 19.93 6.91
N PHE A 446 18.75 19.83 5.64
CA PHE A 446 17.60 20.54 5.10
C PHE A 446 16.31 19.82 5.50
N ARG A 447 15.36 20.59 6.05
CA ARG A 447 14.03 20.04 6.33
C ARG A 447 13.28 19.76 5.03
N SER A 448 13.35 18.52 4.54
CA SER A 448 12.68 18.09 3.31
C SER A 448 13.09 18.94 2.10
N LEU A 449 14.38 18.93 1.76
CA LEU A 449 14.97 19.72 0.68
C LEU A 449 14.16 19.63 -0.63
N TYR A 450 13.97 18.41 -1.14
CA TYR A 450 13.35 18.22 -2.46
C TYR A 450 11.87 18.59 -2.52
N PRO A 451 11.00 18.17 -1.58
CA PRO A 451 9.63 18.69 -1.53
C PRO A 451 9.58 20.23 -1.49
N SER A 452 10.49 20.86 -0.74
CA SER A 452 10.56 22.32 -0.64
C SER A 452 11.00 22.97 -1.96
N ILE A 453 11.94 22.36 -2.69
CA ILE A 453 12.34 22.79 -4.04
C ILE A 453 11.15 22.69 -4.99
N ILE A 454 10.46 21.54 -5.02
CA ILE A 454 9.33 21.30 -5.91
C ILE A 454 8.25 22.38 -5.72
N ILE A 455 7.87 22.68 -4.48
CA ILE A 455 6.88 23.71 -4.17
C ILE A 455 7.42 25.11 -4.52
N SER A 456 8.58 25.49 -3.99
CA SER A 456 9.10 26.87 -4.11
C SER A 456 9.49 27.27 -5.54
N LYS A 457 9.82 26.29 -6.38
CA LYS A 457 10.15 26.48 -7.80
C LYS A 457 9.03 26.09 -8.74
N ASN A 458 7.90 25.64 -8.19
CA ASN A 458 6.71 25.21 -8.92
C ASN A 458 7.04 24.15 -9.99
N ILE A 459 7.79 23.11 -9.60
CA ILE A 459 8.30 22.10 -10.53
C ILE A 459 7.22 21.05 -10.80
N SER A 460 6.67 21.07 -12.00
CA SER A 460 5.68 20.11 -12.48
C SER A 460 5.65 20.09 -14.02
N PRO A 461 5.28 18.96 -14.66
CA PRO A 461 5.27 18.85 -16.12
C PRO A 461 4.34 19.88 -16.79
N ASP A 462 3.22 20.22 -16.14
CA ASP A 462 2.17 21.13 -16.60
C ASP A 462 2.55 22.60 -16.65
N VAL A 463 3.57 22.99 -15.90
CA VAL A 463 4.04 24.39 -15.84
C VAL A 463 5.45 24.54 -16.40
N MET A 464 5.98 23.49 -17.01
CA MET A 464 7.31 23.43 -17.60
C MET A 464 7.32 23.95 -19.06
N THR A 465 8.40 24.60 -19.47
CA THR A 465 8.62 25.03 -20.86
C THR A 465 10.09 24.85 -21.24
N LEU A 466 10.34 24.20 -22.38
CA LEU A 466 11.68 23.98 -22.93
C LEU A 466 12.09 25.02 -23.99
N GLY A 467 11.12 25.74 -24.57
CA GLY A 467 11.33 26.75 -25.60
C GLY A 467 11.60 28.16 -25.07
N ASP A 468 11.55 29.13 -25.98
CA ASP A 468 11.63 30.55 -25.65
C ASP A 468 10.41 31.00 -24.84
N ILE A 469 10.64 31.96 -23.95
CA ILE A 469 9.61 32.56 -23.09
C ILE A 469 9.59 34.06 -23.32
N GLU A 470 8.39 34.65 -23.33
CA GLU A 470 8.22 36.09 -23.60
C GLU A 470 8.80 36.97 -22.49
N ASN A 471 8.67 36.53 -21.22
CA ASN A 471 9.12 37.26 -20.04
C ASN A 471 9.75 36.31 -19.02
N GLU A 472 11.07 36.43 -18.79
CA GLU A 472 11.80 35.60 -17.83
C GLU A 472 11.33 35.78 -16.38
N GLU A 473 10.79 36.96 -16.03
CA GLU A 473 10.33 37.24 -14.66
C GLU A 473 9.15 36.35 -14.24
N ASP A 474 8.40 35.80 -15.18
CA ASP A 474 7.26 34.92 -14.91
C ASP A 474 7.67 33.48 -14.60
N TYR A 475 8.97 33.15 -14.71
CA TYR A 475 9.49 31.78 -14.60
C TYR A 475 10.56 31.63 -13.53
N ASN A 476 10.63 30.43 -12.94
CA ASN A 476 11.80 29.93 -12.24
C ASN A 476 12.66 29.15 -13.24
N ILE A 477 13.95 29.49 -13.31
CA ILE A 477 14.89 28.87 -14.26
C ILE A 477 15.87 27.98 -13.50
N SER A 478 15.94 26.71 -13.87
CA SER A 478 16.80 25.74 -13.19
C SER A 478 18.28 26.06 -13.40
N PRO A 479 19.11 25.92 -12.35
CA PRO A 479 20.56 25.92 -12.51
C PRO A 479 21.00 24.86 -13.51
N GLU A 480 22.16 25.07 -14.14
CA GLU A 480 22.89 24.10 -14.99
C GLU A 480 22.19 23.70 -16.31
N HIS A 481 20.86 23.65 -16.36
CA HIS A 481 20.07 23.17 -17.50
C HIS A 481 19.11 24.20 -18.09
N GLY A 482 18.84 25.32 -17.40
CA GLY A 482 18.01 26.41 -17.94
C GLY A 482 16.54 26.03 -18.15
N ILE A 483 16.04 25.00 -17.46
CA ILE A 483 14.66 24.53 -17.59
C ILE A 483 13.74 25.53 -16.91
N LYS A 484 12.68 25.96 -17.59
CA LYS A 484 11.80 27.04 -17.13
C LYS A 484 10.50 26.47 -16.58
N PHE A 485 10.09 26.96 -15.42
CA PHE A 485 8.81 26.61 -14.78
C PHE A 485 8.03 27.89 -14.47
N LYS A 486 6.79 28.01 -14.93
CA LYS A 486 5.95 29.18 -14.62
C LYS A 486 5.81 29.35 -13.12
N LYS A 487 5.85 30.59 -12.61
CA LYS A 487 5.59 30.90 -11.19
C LYS A 487 4.10 30.80 -10.83
N SER A 488 3.23 30.99 -11.81
CA SER A 488 1.78 30.92 -11.67
C SER A 488 1.14 30.48 -13.00
N PRO A 489 0.09 29.63 -13.00
CA PRO A 489 -0.53 28.99 -11.82
C PRO A 489 0.37 27.93 -11.17
N GLN A 490 0.01 27.47 -9.96
CA GLN A 490 0.77 26.45 -9.23
C GLN A 490 0.55 25.07 -9.86
N GLY A 491 1.62 24.37 -10.25
CA GLY A 491 1.61 23.03 -10.83
C GLY A 491 0.78 22.00 -10.05
N PHE A 492 0.26 20.96 -10.72
CA PHE A 492 -0.51 19.89 -10.07
C PHE A 492 0.29 19.23 -8.94
N ILE A 493 1.47 18.69 -9.22
CA ILE A 493 2.31 18.00 -8.23
C ILE A 493 2.72 18.92 -7.06
N PRO A 494 3.26 20.14 -7.27
CA PRO A 494 3.60 21.03 -6.16
C PRO A 494 2.37 21.46 -5.35
N SER A 495 1.18 21.60 -5.96
CA SER A 495 -0.04 21.89 -5.21
C SER A 495 -0.42 20.72 -4.28
N VAL A 496 -0.32 19.48 -4.76
CA VAL A 496 -0.59 18.29 -3.94
C VAL A 496 0.45 18.12 -2.83
N ILE A 497 1.75 18.33 -3.11
CA ILE A 497 2.80 18.27 -2.08
C ILE A 497 2.59 19.37 -1.03
N ASP A 498 2.20 20.58 -1.42
CA ASP A 498 1.93 21.65 -0.46
C ASP A 498 0.74 21.29 0.45
N LYS A 499 -0.39 20.82 -0.12
CA LYS A 499 -1.56 20.35 0.65
C LYS A 499 -1.17 19.33 1.72
N ILE A 500 -0.38 18.30 1.39
CA ILE A 500 0.04 17.29 2.38
C ILE A 500 1.02 17.84 3.42
N LEU A 501 1.91 18.76 3.05
CA LEU A 501 2.84 19.34 4.02
C LEU A 501 2.11 20.27 5.00
N GLN A 502 1.15 21.07 4.52
CA GLN A 502 0.28 21.87 5.40
C GLN A 502 -0.49 20.98 6.37
N GLU A 503 -1.04 19.87 5.89
CA GLU A 503 -1.74 18.91 6.73
C GLU A 503 -0.82 18.30 7.79
N ARG A 504 0.41 17.94 7.41
CA ARG A 504 1.42 17.50 8.37
C ARG A 504 1.76 18.58 9.40
N PHE A 505 1.81 19.85 9.02
CA PHE A 505 2.04 20.94 9.97
C PHE A 505 0.87 21.08 10.95
N ARG A 506 -0.37 20.94 10.49
CA ARG A 506 -1.58 20.93 11.34
C ARG A 506 -1.50 19.80 12.37
N ILE A 507 -1.29 18.57 11.93
CA ILE A 507 -1.17 17.38 12.81
C ILE A 507 -0.04 17.56 13.83
N LYS A 508 1.13 18.09 13.43
CA LYS A 508 2.23 18.33 14.39
C LYS A 508 1.92 19.44 15.41
N ARG A 509 1.04 20.39 15.11
CA ARG A 509 0.57 21.39 16.08
C ARG A 509 -0.42 20.75 17.06
N GLU A 510 -1.37 19.96 16.56
CA GLU A 510 -2.32 19.20 17.37
C GLU A 510 -1.59 18.23 18.31
N MET A 511 -0.59 17.49 17.81
CA MET A 511 0.21 16.57 18.62
C MET A 511 0.96 17.27 19.76
N LYS A 512 1.41 18.51 19.54
CA LYS A 512 2.06 19.32 20.58
C LYS A 512 1.06 19.88 21.60
N ALA A 513 -0.15 20.19 21.16
CA ALA A 513 -1.22 20.75 21.99
C ALA A 513 -1.95 19.68 22.81
N SER A 514 -2.04 18.46 22.28
CA SER A 514 -2.68 17.33 22.94
C SER A 514 -2.00 17.01 24.27
N THR A 515 -2.80 16.62 25.25
CA THR A 515 -2.33 16.08 26.54
C THR A 515 -2.56 14.58 26.65
N ASP A 516 -3.35 14.00 25.76
CA ASP A 516 -3.68 12.57 25.75
C ASP A 516 -2.54 11.75 25.10
N PRO A 517 -1.94 10.78 25.83
CA PRO A 517 -0.92 9.90 25.26
C PRO A 517 -1.38 9.11 24.03
N GLN A 518 -2.63 8.62 24.01
CA GLN A 518 -3.14 7.80 22.91
C GLN A 518 -3.32 8.65 21.65
N GLU A 519 -3.91 9.83 21.81
CA GLU A 519 -4.04 10.82 20.74
C GLU A 519 -2.66 11.21 20.18
N LYS A 520 -1.65 11.40 21.03
CA LYS A 520 -0.27 11.69 20.57
C LYS A 520 0.33 10.58 19.74
N ILE A 521 0.13 9.32 20.12
CA ILE A 521 0.62 8.18 19.36
C ILE A 521 -0.04 8.16 17.98
N ALA A 522 -1.38 8.31 17.92
CA ALA A 522 -2.12 8.37 16.66
C ALA A 522 -1.64 9.53 15.76
N LEU A 523 -1.56 10.76 16.29
CA LEU A 523 -1.08 11.92 15.55
C LEU A 523 0.39 11.77 15.11
N ASN A 524 1.22 11.08 15.89
CA ASN A 524 2.59 10.79 15.49
C ASN A 524 2.62 9.80 14.31
N VAL A 525 1.78 8.78 14.30
CA VAL A 525 1.64 7.84 13.17
C VAL A 525 1.21 8.59 11.90
N GLN A 526 0.20 9.45 12.01
CA GLN A 526 -0.29 10.32 10.92
C GLN A 526 0.82 11.19 10.32
N GLN A 527 1.57 11.93 11.15
CA GLN A 527 2.63 12.78 10.62
C GLN A 527 3.80 11.98 10.01
N GLN A 528 4.04 10.74 10.47
CA GLN A 528 5.05 9.84 9.88
C GLN A 528 4.60 9.33 8.51
N ALA A 529 3.34 8.92 8.36
CA ALA A 529 2.77 8.48 7.08
C ALA A 529 2.89 9.58 6.02
N ILE A 530 2.48 10.81 6.36
CA ILE A 530 2.59 11.96 5.45
C ILE A 530 4.05 12.29 5.14
N LYS A 531 4.95 12.27 6.13
CA LYS A 531 6.40 12.49 5.90
C LYS A 531 6.92 11.51 4.86
N ARG A 532 6.57 10.23 5.00
CA ARG A 532 7.05 9.15 4.12
C ARG A 532 6.54 9.31 2.69
N LEU A 533 5.26 9.65 2.55
CA LEU A 533 4.65 9.92 1.25
C LEU A 533 5.31 11.13 0.56
N ALA A 534 5.45 12.25 1.28
CA ALA A 534 6.09 13.47 0.77
C ALA A 534 7.54 13.24 0.34
N ASN A 535 8.31 12.50 1.14
CA ASN A 535 9.70 12.15 0.81
C ASN A 535 9.80 11.23 -0.40
N THR A 536 8.76 10.48 -0.75
CA THR A 536 8.78 9.62 -1.95
C THR A 536 8.53 10.41 -3.23
N MET A 537 7.73 11.48 -3.15
CA MET A 537 7.28 12.22 -4.34
C MET A 537 8.39 12.93 -5.12
N TYR A 538 9.60 13.16 -4.56
CA TYR A 538 10.71 13.68 -5.36
C TYR A 538 11.30 12.62 -6.30
N GLY A 539 11.50 11.40 -5.79
CA GLY A 539 12.27 10.36 -6.49
C GLY A 539 11.51 9.75 -7.68
N ILE A 540 10.19 9.90 -7.69
CA ILE A 540 9.33 9.32 -8.72
C ILE A 540 9.34 10.08 -10.05
N TYR A 541 9.75 11.36 -10.07
CA TYR A 541 9.88 12.11 -11.33
C TYR A 541 10.87 11.46 -12.30
N GLY A 542 11.94 10.87 -11.77
CA GLY A 542 12.93 10.13 -12.55
C GLY A 542 12.55 8.67 -12.81
N PHE A 543 11.38 8.20 -12.38
CA PHE A 543 10.94 6.83 -12.61
C PHE A 543 10.20 6.70 -13.96
N PRO A 544 10.75 6.04 -15.00
CA PRO A 544 10.19 6.12 -16.36
C PRO A 544 8.84 5.43 -16.59
N ARG A 545 8.26 4.82 -15.55
CA ARG A 545 6.91 4.22 -15.56
C ARG A 545 5.88 5.04 -14.78
N PHE A 546 6.31 6.13 -14.13
CA PHE A 546 5.42 7.03 -13.40
C PHE A 546 4.50 7.79 -14.37
N ARG A 547 3.23 8.00 -13.99
CA ARG A 547 2.24 8.73 -14.82
C ARG A 547 2.63 10.19 -15.08
N TRP A 548 3.12 10.90 -14.06
CA TRP A 548 3.63 12.28 -14.19
C TRP A 548 5.16 12.31 -14.37
N TYR A 549 5.72 11.30 -15.02
CA TYR A 549 7.15 11.23 -15.31
C TYR A 549 7.60 12.45 -16.12
N SER A 550 8.67 13.09 -15.65
CA SER A 550 9.40 14.12 -16.38
C SER A 550 10.85 14.10 -15.91
N PHE A 551 11.72 13.72 -16.84
CA PHE A 551 13.16 13.70 -16.61
C PHE A 551 13.72 15.10 -16.38
N GLU A 552 13.17 16.09 -17.07
CA GLU A 552 13.52 17.50 -16.94
C GLU A 552 13.16 18.03 -15.55
N CYS A 553 11.99 17.66 -15.00
CA CYS A 553 11.64 17.97 -13.61
C CYS A 553 12.66 17.36 -12.65
N ALA A 554 13.04 16.09 -12.84
CA ALA A 554 14.04 15.42 -12.00
C ALA A 554 15.41 16.15 -12.04
N LYS A 555 15.89 16.51 -13.23
CA LYS A 555 17.13 17.29 -13.43
C LYS A 555 17.07 18.68 -12.79
N ALA A 556 15.95 19.36 -12.94
CA ALA A 556 15.76 20.67 -12.36
C ALA A 556 15.82 20.59 -10.82
N ILE A 557 15.14 19.61 -10.21
CA ILE A 557 15.16 19.37 -8.76
C ILE A 557 16.59 19.13 -8.27
N THR A 558 17.36 18.25 -8.93
CA THR A 558 18.74 17.95 -8.50
C THR A 558 19.67 19.15 -8.69
N SER A 559 19.53 19.92 -9.77
CA SER A 559 20.33 21.14 -10.00
C SER A 559 20.13 22.21 -8.91
N TRP A 560 18.89 22.48 -8.50
CA TRP A 560 18.61 23.36 -7.36
C TRP A 560 19.11 22.77 -6.04
N GLY A 561 18.98 21.45 -5.83
CA GLY A 561 19.51 20.77 -4.67
C GLY A 561 21.02 20.96 -4.54
N ARG A 562 21.77 20.75 -5.62
CA ARG A 562 23.22 21.00 -5.68
C ARG A 562 23.57 22.45 -5.38
N GLN A 563 22.85 23.40 -5.98
CA GLN A 563 23.06 24.83 -5.75
C GLN A 563 22.86 25.18 -4.27
N TYR A 564 21.79 24.70 -3.64
CA TYR A 564 21.47 25.00 -2.25
C TYR A 564 22.48 24.39 -1.28
N ILE A 565 22.86 23.12 -1.45
CA ILE A 565 23.88 22.50 -0.60
C ILE A 565 25.22 23.24 -0.72
N LYS A 566 25.70 23.52 -1.93
CA LYS A 566 26.94 24.28 -2.15
C LYS A 566 26.88 25.67 -1.52
N SER A 567 25.75 26.36 -1.64
CA SER A 567 25.55 27.69 -1.04
C SER A 567 25.54 27.64 0.49
N SER A 568 24.91 26.63 1.08
CA SER A 568 24.87 26.44 2.53
C SER A 568 26.24 26.08 3.10
N ILE A 569 27.01 25.22 2.40
CA ILE A 569 28.40 24.92 2.77
C ILE A 569 29.23 26.20 2.77
N LYS A 570 29.20 26.96 1.67
CA LYS A 570 29.93 28.23 1.57
C LYS A 570 29.53 29.20 2.68
N LYS A 571 28.23 29.28 3.00
CA LYS A 571 27.75 30.14 4.07
C LYS A 571 28.23 29.66 5.45
N ALA A 572 28.24 28.36 5.70
CA ALA A 572 28.74 27.80 6.96
C ALA A 572 30.25 28.05 7.14
N GLU A 573 31.02 28.00 6.06
CA GLU A 573 32.45 28.35 6.04
C GLU A 573 32.71 29.79 6.52
N GLU A 574 31.84 30.75 6.17
CA GLU A 574 31.92 32.12 6.67
C GLU A 574 31.74 32.24 8.19
N TYR A 575 31.14 31.24 8.84
CA TYR A 575 30.97 31.17 10.30
C TYR A 575 32.00 30.24 10.97
N GLY A 576 33.08 29.87 10.28
CA GLY A 576 34.13 29.02 10.85
C GLY A 576 33.82 27.52 10.85
N PHE A 577 32.77 27.08 10.13
CA PHE A 577 32.50 25.66 9.93
C PHE A 577 33.23 25.12 8.72
N TYR A 578 33.87 23.97 8.87
CA TYR A 578 34.59 23.30 7.81
C TYR A 578 33.92 21.97 7.48
N THR A 579 33.41 21.83 6.26
CA THR A 579 32.65 20.65 5.82
C THR A 579 33.55 19.43 5.66
N ILE A 580 33.22 18.34 6.34
CA ILE A 580 33.91 17.04 6.30
C ILE A 580 33.30 16.10 5.27
N TYR A 581 31.97 16.08 5.18
CA TYR A 581 31.19 15.22 4.29
C TYR A 581 29.92 15.97 3.90
N ALA A 582 29.45 15.79 2.68
CA ALA A 582 28.14 16.27 2.25
C ALA A 582 27.43 15.17 1.48
N ASP A 583 26.15 15.01 1.78
CA ASP A 583 25.21 14.16 1.09
C ASP A 583 24.16 15.04 0.39
N THR A 584 23.25 14.40 -0.31
CA THR A 584 22.29 15.01 -1.22
C THR A 584 21.34 16.04 -0.58
N ASP A 585 21.10 15.97 0.73
CA ASP A 585 20.20 16.86 1.48
C ASP A 585 20.82 17.50 2.73
N GLY A 586 22.10 17.27 3.01
CA GLY A 586 22.77 17.83 4.18
C GLY A 586 24.29 17.66 4.16
N PHE A 587 24.95 18.19 5.18
CA PHE A 587 26.40 18.06 5.33
C PHE A 587 26.83 18.06 6.80
N TYR A 588 27.96 17.39 7.05
CA TYR A 588 28.62 17.36 8.35
C TYR A 588 29.82 18.29 8.33
N ALA A 589 29.95 19.12 9.35
CA ALA A 589 31.03 20.08 9.46
C ALA A 589 31.65 20.09 10.86
N LYS A 590 32.91 20.50 10.95
CA LYS A 590 33.58 20.82 12.22
C LYS A 590 33.64 22.33 12.42
N TYR A 591 33.33 22.80 13.62
CA TYR A 591 33.62 24.18 13.98
C TYR A 591 35.11 24.33 14.26
N ARG A 592 35.78 25.22 13.53
CA ARG A 592 37.16 25.65 13.82
C ARG A 592 37.08 27.04 14.41
N LYS A 593 37.34 27.15 15.71
CA LYS A 593 37.52 28.44 16.36
C LYS A 593 38.88 28.98 15.90
N GLU A 594 38.88 30.06 15.14
CA GLU A 594 40.10 30.81 14.82
C GLU A 594 40.79 31.31 16.10
#